data_AF-A0A535HBP6-F1
#
_entry.id   AF-A0A535HBP6-F1
#
_cell.length_a   1.000
_cell.length_b   1.000
_cell.length_c   1.000
_cell.angle_alpha   90.00
_cell.angle_beta   90.00
_cell.angle_gamma   90.00
#
_symmetry.space_group_name_H-M   'P 1'
#
loop_
_entity.id
_entity.type
_entity.pdbx_description
1 polymer ?
#
loop_
_entity_poly.entity_id
_entity_poly.type
_entity_poly.pdbx_seq_one_letter_code
_entity_poly.pdbx_strand_id
1 'polypeptide(L)'
;AWRLNLGSGAAQELLGGSFNDVPERYAAASPAALLPLGIPQVLIHGTEDDRVPFEVSKVYAQAARAAGDPVTLIELKGADHFVLINTYSDAWVRTVEALQQLLHLA
;
A
#
# COMPACT_ATOMS: atom_id res chain seq x y z
N ALA A 1 -0.99 -5.12 8.43
CA ALA A 1 -1.11 -4.23 9.61
C ALA A 1 -1.07 -5.01 10.93
N TRP A 2 -2.13 -5.75 11.31
CA TRP A 2 -2.24 -6.38 12.65
C TRP A 2 -1.10 -7.32 13.02
N ARG A 3 -0.73 -8.29 12.16
CA ARG A 3 0.37 -9.22 12.44
C ARG A 3 1.72 -8.53 12.69
N LEU A 4 1.93 -7.36 12.08
CA LEU A 4 3.15 -6.56 12.23
C LEU A 4 3.00 -5.48 13.31
N ASN A 5 1.86 -5.42 14.00
CA ASN A 5 1.48 -4.38 14.96
C ASN A 5 1.66 -2.94 14.43
N LEU A 6 1.39 -2.71 13.14
CA LEU A 6 1.48 -1.36 12.57
C LEU A 6 0.40 -0.47 13.18
N GLY A 7 0.76 0.77 13.53
CA GLY A 7 -0.17 1.72 14.15
C GLY A 7 -0.54 1.37 15.60
N SER A 8 0.32 0.61 16.31
CA SER A 8 0.21 0.38 17.76
C SER A 8 -1.15 -0.16 18.22
N GLY A 9 -1.69 -1.16 17.51
CA GLY A 9 -2.97 -1.79 17.85
C GLY A 9 -4.20 -1.20 17.15
N ALA A 10 -4.06 -0.09 16.41
CA ALA A 10 -5.19 0.59 15.75
C ALA A 10 -6.06 -0.35 14.89
N ALA A 11 -5.47 -1.33 14.20
CA ALA A 11 -6.23 -2.30 13.40
C ALA A 11 -7.14 -3.20 14.26
N GLN A 12 -6.67 -3.62 15.44
CA GLN A 12 -7.46 -4.44 16.35
C GLN A 12 -8.57 -3.62 17.02
N GLU A 13 -8.26 -2.39 17.42
CA GLU A 13 -9.26 -1.46 17.98
C GLU A 13 -10.38 -1.17 16.97
N LEU A 14 -10.02 -0.86 15.72
CA LEU A 14 -10.96 -0.59 14.64
C LEU A 14 -11.85 -1.81 14.33
N LEU A 15 -11.25 -3.00 14.26
CA LEU A 15 -11.96 -4.22 13.86
C LEU A 15 -12.69 -4.89 15.04
N GLY A 16 -12.45 -4.44 16.27
CA GLY A 16 -13.15 -4.89 17.48
C GLY A 16 -12.71 -6.27 17.99
N GLY A 17 -11.48 -6.68 17.71
CA GLY A 17 -10.94 -7.97 18.11
C GLY A 17 -9.63 -8.31 17.39
N SER A 18 -8.91 -9.34 17.85
CA SER A 18 -7.75 -9.85 17.13
C SER A 18 -8.17 -10.62 15.87
N PHE A 19 -7.20 -10.97 15.01
CA PHE A 19 -7.48 -11.80 13.83
C PHE A 19 -8.16 -13.13 14.17
N ASN A 20 -7.84 -13.70 15.35
CA ASN A 20 -8.43 -14.95 15.79
C ASN A 20 -9.87 -14.78 16.28
N ASP A 21 -10.24 -13.59 16.75
CA ASP A 21 -11.57 -13.31 17.31
C ASP A 21 -12.58 -12.94 16.22
N VAL A 22 -12.15 -12.18 15.21
CA VAL A 22 -12.99 -11.62 14.15
C VAL A 22 -12.39 -11.79 12.74
N PRO A 23 -11.99 -13.01 12.34
CA PRO A 23 -11.23 -13.25 11.10
C PRO A 23 -11.94 -12.73 9.84
N GLU A 24 -13.27 -12.77 9.80
CA GLU A 24 -14.09 -12.27 8.69
C GLU A 24 -13.96 -10.75 8.51
N ARG A 25 -13.80 -9.97 9.59
CA ARG A 25 -13.61 -8.51 9.51
C ARG A 25 -12.24 -8.17 8.94
N TYR A 26 -11.22 -8.93 9.32
CA TYR A 26 -9.89 -8.80 8.73
C TYR A 26 -9.86 -9.18 7.26
N ALA A 27 -10.56 -10.24 6.85
CA ALA A 27 -10.70 -10.61 5.44
C ALA A 27 -11.39 -9.49 4.65
N ALA A 28 -12.49 -8.93 5.17
CA ALA A 28 -13.22 -7.84 4.53
C ALA A 28 -12.42 -6.52 4.45
N ALA A 29 -11.52 -6.27 5.40
CA ALA A 29 -10.73 -5.03 5.48
C ALA A 29 -9.34 -5.12 4.85
N SER A 30 -8.90 -6.29 4.38
CA SER A 30 -7.56 -6.51 3.84
C SER A 30 -7.54 -6.37 2.32
N PRO A 31 -6.88 -5.35 1.73
CA PRO A 31 -6.80 -5.22 0.28
C PRO A 31 -6.23 -6.47 -0.40
N ALA A 32 -5.24 -7.11 0.22
CA ALA A 32 -4.63 -8.34 -0.29
C ALA A 32 -5.61 -9.53 -0.32
N ALA A 33 -6.60 -9.57 0.58
CA ALA A 33 -7.62 -10.62 0.60
C ALA A 33 -8.76 -10.37 -0.39
N LEU A 34 -8.86 -9.14 -0.93
CA LEU A 34 -9.87 -8.73 -1.90
C LEU A 34 -9.38 -8.84 -3.35
N LEU A 35 -8.14 -9.25 -3.58
CA LEU A 35 -7.59 -9.47 -4.91
C LEU A 35 -8.28 -10.64 -5.63
N PRO A 36 -8.42 -10.58 -6.97
CA PRO A 36 -8.07 -9.45 -7.85
C PRO A 36 -9.09 -8.30 -7.78
N LEU A 37 -8.61 -7.06 -7.98
CA LEU A 37 -9.47 -5.86 -8.03
C LEU A 37 -10.00 -5.55 -9.45
N GLY A 38 -9.33 -6.07 -10.50
CA GLY A 38 -9.74 -5.90 -11.88
C GLY A 38 -9.51 -4.50 -12.46
N ILE A 39 -8.76 -3.64 -11.79
CA ILE A 39 -8.48 -2.25 -12.20
C ILE A 39 -6.98 -1.95 -12.18
N PRO A 40 -6.50 -0.98 -12.99
CA PRO A 40 -5.14 -0.46 -12.91
C PRO A 40 -4.80 0.09 -11.53
N GLN A 41 -3.62 -0.28 -11.02
CA GLN A 41 -3.13 0.14 -9.72
C GLN A 41 -1.69 0.64 -9.83
N VAL A 42 -1.39 1.73 -9.13
CA VAL A 42 -0.02 2.21 -8.94
C VAL A 42 0.25 2.34 -7.45
N LEU A 43 1.26 1.62 -6.98
CA LEU A 43 1.79 1.72 -5.62
C LEU A 43 3.08 2.54 -5.68
N ILE A 44 3.21 3.54 -4.83
CA ILE A 44 4.42 4.37 -4.70
C ILE A 44 4.84 4.32 -3.24
N HIS A 45 6.08 3.94 -2.96
CA HIS A 45 6.51 3.66 -1.60
C HIS A 45 8.01 3.96 -1.43
N GLY A 46 8.35 4.67 -0.35
CA GLY A 46 9.73 4.90 0.08
C GLY A 46 10.38 3.66 0.72
N THR A 47 11.66 3.41 0.41
CA THR A 47 12.35 2.23 0.96
C THR A 47 12.77 2.38 2.42
N GLU A 48 12.75 3.60 2.96
CA GLU A 48 13.09 3.93 4.35
C GLU A 48 11.85 4.32 5.18
N ASP A 49 10.67 3.85 4.75
CA ASP A 49 9.44 3.99 5.51
C ASP A 49 9.54 3.24 6.85
N ASP A 50 9.58 4.01 7.95
CA ASP A 50 9.70 3.50 9.32
C ASP A 50 8.34 3.12 9.96
N ARG A 51 7.22 3.41 9.30
CA ARG A 51 5.86 3.12 9.78
C ARG A 51 5.27 1.89 9.13
N VAL A 52 5.50 1.72 7.83
CA VAL A 52 5.01 0.59 7.03
C VAL A 52 6.18 0.05 6.22
N PRO A 53 6.70 -1.15 6.55
CA PRO A 53 7.81 -1.71 5.79
C PRO A 53 7.48 -1.84 4.29
N PHE A 54 8.44 -1.46 3.43
CA PHE A 54 8.31 -1.53 1.97
C PHE A 54 7.87 -2.91 1.47
N GLU A 55 8.29 -3.98 2.16
CA GLU A 55 7.90 -5.36 1.92
C GLU A 55 6.38 -5.56 1.84
N VAL A 56 5.59 -4.77 2.57
CA VAL A 56 4.12 -4.83 2.52
C VAL A 56 3.62 -4.53 1.11
N SER A 57 4.13 -3.47 0.47
CA SER A 57 3.76 -3.12 -0.91
C SER A 57 4.36 -4.09 -1.92
N LYS A 58 5.59 -4.58 -1.69
CA LYS A 58 6.23 -5.57 -2.55
C LYS A 58 5.43 -6.88 -2.62
N VAL A 59 5.01 -7.41 -1.46
CA VAL A 59 4.21 -8.64 -1.38
C VAL A 59 2.82 -8.45 -1.98
N TYR A 60 2.17 -7.31 -1.71
CA TYR A 60 0.88 -7.00 -2.34
C TYR A 60 0.98 -6.95 -3.87
N ALA A 61 1.97 -6.23 -4.41
CA ALA A 61 2.14 -6.10 -5.86
C ALA A 61 2.45 -7.44 -6.53
N GLN A 62 3.18 -8.34 -5.87
CA GLN A 62 3.40 -9.70 -6.34
C GLN A 62 2.10 -10.51 -6.37
N ALA A 63 1.31 -10.47 -5.29
CA ALA A 63 0.03 -11.18 -5.22
C ALA A 63 -0.98 -10.65 -6.25
N ALA A 64 -1.08 -9.34 -6.42
CA ALA A 64 -1.99 -8.71 -7.37
C ALA A 64 -1.64 -9.07 -8.83
N ARG A 65 -0.35 -9.01 -9.19
CA ARG A 65 0.13 -9.47 -10.51
C ARG A 65 -0.16 -10.96 -10.74
N ALA A 66 0.05 -11.79 -9.72
CA ALA A 66 -0.25 -13.22 -9.81
C ALA A 66 -1.75 -13.49 -9.99
N ALA A 67 -2.61 -12.63 -9.44
CA ALA A 67 -4.06 -12.68 -9.63
C ALA A 67 -4.53 -12.08 -10.97
N GLY A 68 -3.64 -11.47 -11.75
CA GLY A 68 -3.92 -10.90 -13.07
C GLY A 68 -4.19 -9.39 -13.08
N ASP A 69 -4.02 -8.69 -11.96
CA ASP A 69 -4.23 -7.23 -11.92
C ASP A 69 -3.09 -6.46 -12.61
N PRO A 70 -3.40 -5.36 -13.33
CA PRO A 70 -2.40 -4.45 -13.85
C PRO A 70 -1.84 -3.56 -12.74
N VAL A 71 -0.74 -4.02 -12.11
CA VAL A 71 -0.12 -3.33 -10.97
C VAL A 71 1.32 -2.88 -11.24
N THR A 72 1.56 -1.58 -11.08
CA THR A 72 2.89 -0.96 -11.06
C THR A 72 3.31 -0.67 -9.62
N LEU A 73 4.55 -1.00 -9.27
CA LEU A 73 5.17 -0.62 -7.99
C LEU A 73 6.36 0.29 -8.28
N ILE A 74 6.30 1.53 -7.79
CA ILE A 74 7.34 2.54 -7.88
C ILE A 74 8.06 2.58 -6.53
N GLU A 75 9.31 2.12 -6.53
CA GLU A 75 10.21 2.17 -5.38
C GLU A 75 10.96 3.50 -5.37
N LEU A 76 10.84 4.25 -4.27
CA LEU A 76 11.57 5.49 -4.04
C LEU A 76 12.71 5.23 -3.04
N LYS A 77 13.92 5.03 -3.56
CA LYS A 77 15.10 4.72 -2.74
C LYS A 77 15.42 5.86 -1.79
N GLY A 78 15.62 5.55 -0.52
CA GLY A 78 15.95 6.50 0.54
C GLY A 78 14.78 7.39 0.99
N ALA A 79 13.60 7.25 0.41
CA ALA A 79 12.43 8.03 0.79
C ALA A 79 11.78 7.46 2.07
N ASP A 80 11.37 8.37 2.95
CA ASP A 80 10.62 8.05 4.17
C ASP A 80 9.10 7.91 3.92
N HIS A 81 8.34 7.74 5.01
CA HIS A 81 6.89 7.56 5.00
C HIS A 81 6.10 8.76 4.44
N PHE A 82 6.56 9.99 4.66
CA PHE A 82 5.80 11.21 4.41
C PHE A 82 6.30 12.03 3.22
N VAL A 83 7.53 11.80 2.75
CA VAL A 83 8.12 12.61 1.67
C VAL A 83 7.29 12.56 0.39
N LEU A 84 6.57 11.46 0.13
CA LEU A 84 5.71 11.29 -1.05
C LEU A 84 4.55 12.28 -1.14
N ILE A 85 4.13 12.87 -0.02
CA ILE A 85 3.05 13.87 0.07
C ILE A 85 3.59 15.29 0.33
N ASN A 86 4.90 15.44 0.50
CA ASN A 86 5.53 16.75 0.64
C ASN A 86 5.65 17.40 -0.75
N THR A 87 4.82 18.41 -1.02
CA THR A 87 4.74 19.09 -2.32
C THR A 87 6.04 19.76 -2.79
N TYR A 88 7.02 19.93 -1.90
CA TYR A 88 8.33 20.51 -2.21
C TYR A 88 9.41 19.47 -2.49
N SER A 89 9.09 18.18 -2.46
CA SER A 89 10.05 17.09 -2.65
C SER A 89 10.06 16.54 -4.07
N ASP A 90 11.18 15.93 -4.46
CA ASP A 90 11.26 15.17 -5.71
C ASP A 90 10.32 13.95 -5.71
N ALA A 91 10.09 13.35 -4.54
CA ALA A 91 9.16 12.24 -4.39
C ALA A 91 7.73 12.63 -4.77
N TRP A 92 7.30 13.85 -4.43
CA TRP A 92 6.00 14.38 -4.84
C TRP A 92 5.88 14.52 -6.35
N VAL A 93 6.92 15.00 -7.03
CA VAL A 93 6.93 15.09 -8.50
C VAL A 93 6.68 13.70 -9.11
N ARG A 94 7.37 12.67 -8.60
CA ARG A 94 7.17 11.27 -9.03
C ARG A 94 5.75 10.77 -8.75
N THR A 95 5.15 11.15 -7.63
CA THR A 95 3.76 10.84 -7.30
C THR A 95 2.78 11.43 -8.32
N VAL A 96 2.93 12.71 -8.66
CA VAL A 96 2.07 13.40 -9.62
C VAL A 96 2.22 12.82 -11.03
N GLU A 97 3.45 12.56 -11.48
CA GLU A 97 3.71 11.92 -12.78
C GLU A 97 3.02 10.56 -12.90
N ALA A 98 3.15 9.73 -11.86
CA ALA A 98 2.53 8.41 -11.82
C ALA A 98 1.00 8.49 -11.87
N LEU A 99 0.41 9.47 -11.17
CA LEU A 99 -1.03 9.72 -11.21
C LEU A 99 -1.50 10.19 -12.61
N GLN A 100 -0.77 11.11 -13.23
CA GLN A 100 -1.10 11.59 -14.58
C GLN A 100 -1.03 10.46 -15.61
N GLN A 101 -0.01 9.59 -15.52
CA GLN A 101 0.11 8.40 -16.36
C GLN A 101 -1.05 7.42 -16.17
N LEU A 102 -1.43 7.15 -14.91
CA LEU A 102 -2.56 6.28 -14.58
C LEU A 102 -3.89 6.80 -15.15
N LEU A 103 -4.06 8.13 -15.18
CA LEU A 103 -5.25 8.80 -15.70
C LEU A 103 -5.20 9.08 -17.20
N HIS A 104 -4.12 8.70 -17.90
CA HIS A 104 -3.89 9.02 -19.31
C HIS A 104 -3.96 10.53 -19.63
N LEU A 105 -3.47 11.37 -18.70
CA LEU A 105 -3.47 12.83 -18.82
C LEU A 105 -2.13 13.40 -19.35
N ALA A 106 -1.31 12.55 -19.97
CA ALA A 106 0.00 12.92 -20.53
C ALA A 106 -0.12 13.62 -21.89
#